data_AF-A0A933DNV9-F1
#
_entry.id   AF-A0A933DNV9-F1
#
_cell.length_a   1.000
_cell.length_b   1.000
_cell.length_c   1.000
_cell.angle_alpha   90.00
_cell.angle_beta   90.00
_cell.angle_gamma   90.00
#
_symmetry.space_group_name_H-M   'P 1'
#
loop_
_entity.id
_entity.type
_entity.pdbx_description
1 polymer ?
#
loop_
_entity_poly.entity_id
_entity_poly.type
_entity_poly.pdbx_seq_one_letter_code
_entity_poly.pdbx_strand_id
1 'polypeptide(L)'
;MAFRIEKYRIVVLALGLFALVLLVIAPLQLRPSPQLAAVVTSPYVYSFNSDGALEESARMNESSSSYWWVNSGGRLLMGGGLGSTMLGNAPLLDRWRIAYSLSNPLDTDGGQHPQNLFRLVSRSMWQNVRVSAQFKILKDNWSESPNRNASNGLLLMMRYLDGDTLYYAGLRVDGMAVIKKKYRGSYYTMVQKKEYAGTYAQGGKVNVLPHQEWLSLRGETMNSADGSVTLRLFMQQADGSWKKLLEARDSGQYGGTPPITAKGYLGIRTDFMDVAFDSFRAETI
;
A
#
# COMPACT_ATOMS: atom_id res chain seq x y z
N MET A 1 -55.75 -28.13 39.51
CA MET A 1 -54.90 -26.93 39.35
C MET A 1 -53.80 -27.27 38.35
N ALA A 2 -54.11 -27.24 37.05
CA ALA A 2 -53.19 -27.57 35.98
C ALA A 2 -53.64 -26.78 34.76
N PHE A 3 -52.79 -25.88 34.25
CA PHE A 3 -52.72 -25.44 32.86
C PHE A 3 -51.74 -24.25 32.76
N ARG A 4 -50.93 -24.23 31.69
CA ARG A 4 -50.05 -23.16 31.17
C ARG A 4 -48.54 -23.35 31.36
N ILE A 5 -47.96 -24.38 30.74
CA ILE A 5 -46.57 -24.34 30.28
C ILE A 5 -46.49 -25.08 28.93
N GLU A 6 -46.98 -24.48 27.85
CA GLU A 6 -46.84 -25.13 26.52
C GLU A 6 -46.69 -24.16 25.33
N LYS A 7 -47.08 -22.89 25.48
CA LYS A 7 -47.04 -21.93 24.34
C LYS A 7 -45.68 -21.27 24.03
N TYR A 8 -44.65 -21.46 24.86
CA TYR A 8 -43.34 -20.79 24.67
C TYR A 8 -42.26 -21.66 24.03
N ARG A 9 -42.48 -22.97 23.84
CA ARG A 9 -41.46 -23.85 23.22
C ARG A 9 -41.44 -23.79 21.68
N ILE A 10 -42.53 -23.37 21.05
CA ILE A 10 -42.65 -23.38 19.58
C ILE A 10 -41.98 -22.14 18.95
N VAL A 11 -41.96 -20.99 19.63
CA VAL A 11 -41.36 -19.74 19.10
C VAL A 11 -39.82 -19.77 19.16
N VAL A 12 -39.24 -20.45 20.16
CA VAL A 12 -37.77 -20.56 20.31
C VAL A 12 -37.15 -21.52 19.28
N LEU A 13 -37.89 -22.56 18.85
CA LEU A 13 -37.43 -23.47 17.79
C LEU A 13 -37.50 -22.86 16.39
N ALA A 14 -38.45 -21.96 16.12
CA ALA A 14 -38.57 -21.30 14.82
C ALA A 14 -37.46 -20.24 14.56
N LEU A 15 -36.98 -19.56 15.60
CA LEU A 15 -35.85 -18.61 15.49
C LEU A 15 -34.49 -19.32 15.40
N GLY A 16 -34.33 -20.48 16.04
CA GLY A 16 -33.12 -21.30 15.94
C GLY A 16 -32.91 -21.93 14.55
N LEU A 17 -34.00 -22.29 13.85
CA LEU A 17 -33.92 -22.85 12.50
C LEU A 17 -33.60 -21.78 11.44
N PHE A 18 -34.05 -20.54 11.63
CA PHE A 18 -33.74 -19.44 10.70
C PHE A 18 -32.26 -19.00 10.77
N ALA A 19 -31.65 -19.06 11.96
CA ALA A 19 -30.22 -18.81 12.14
C ALA A 19 -29.34 -19.93 11.56
N LEU A 20 -29.82 -21.18 11.55
CA LEU A 20 -29.10 -22.31 10.99
C LEU A 20 -29.18 -22.36 9.45
N VAL A 21 -30.31 -21.94 8.86
CA VAL A 21 -30.47 -21.89 7.39
C VAL A 21 -29.72 -20.70 6.76
N LEU A 22 -29.60 -19.56 7.45
CA LEU A 22 -28.79 -18.44 6.96
C LEU A 22 -27.27 -18.70 6.98
N LEU A 23 -26.82 -19.68 7.76
CA LEU A 23 -25.41 -20.10 7.79
C LEU A 23 -25.00 -20.99 6.59
N VAL A 24 -25.98 -21.51 5.83
CA VAL A 24 -25.75 -22.49 4.75
C VAL A 24 -25.77 -21.84 3.35
N ILE A 25 -26.16 -20.56 3.22
CA ILE A 25 -26.24 -19.87 1.91
C ILE A 25 -25.32 -18.64 1.84
N ALA A 26 -24.31 -18.54 2.71
CA ALA A 26 -23.17 -17.70 2.38
C ALA A 26 -22.37 -18.46 1.32
N PRO A 27 -22.26 -17.98 0.07
CA PRO A 27 -21.34 -18.60 -0.88
C PRO A 27 -19.98 -18.60 -0.21
N LEU A 28 -19.41 -19.80 0.01
CA LEU A 28 -18.00 -19.94 0.32
C LEU A 28 -17.28 -19.24 -0.83
N GLN A 29 -16.87 -17.98 -0.63
CA GLN A 29 -15.99 -17.31 -1.56
C GLN A 29 -14.65 -18.04 -1.43
N LEU A 30 -14.48 -19.07 -2.25
CA LEU A 30 -13.25 -19.82 -2.38
C LEU A 30 -12.15 -18.78 -2.63
N ARG A 31 -11.20 -18.71 -1.70
CA ARG A 31 -10.03 -17.87 -1.90
C ARG A 31 -9.36 -18.31 -3.21
N PRO A 32 -9.05 -17.39 -4.12
CA PRO A 32 -8.29 -17.75 -5.31
C PRO A 32 -7.00 -18.45 -4.89
N SER A 33 -6.65 -19.54 -5.57
CA SER A 33 -5.47 -20.33 -5.21
C SER A 33 -4.20 -19.49 -5.34
N PRO A 34 -3.19 -19.73 -4.48
CA PRO A 34 -1.88 -19.11 -4.62
C PRO A 34 -1.31 -19.35 -6.02
N GLN A 35 -0.70 -18.32 -6.60
CA GLN A 35 -0.03 -18.40 -7.89
C GLN A 35 1.49 -18.40 -7.71
N LEU A 36 2.20 -19.05 -8.64
CA LEU A 36 3.65 -18.90 -8.77
C LEU A 36 3.99 -17.50 -9.28
N ALA A 37 5.11 -16.95 -8.81
CA ALA A 37 5.59 -15.66 -9.30
C ALA A 37 5.97 -15.76 -10.79
N ALA A 38 5.54 -14.80 -11.60
CA ALA A 38 5.93 -14.73 -13.00
C ALA A 38 7.39 -14.26 -13.13
N VAL A 39 8.11 -14.84 -14.09
CA VAL A 39 9.38 -14.28 -14.55
C VAL A 39 9.06 -13.11 -15.47
N VAL A 40 9.57 -11.92 -15.14
CA VAL A 40 9.36 -10.70 -15.94
C VAL A 40 10.68 -10.22 -16.55
N THR A 41 10.60 -9.60 -17.72
CA THR A 41 11.72 -9.00 -18.44
C THR A 41 11.77 -7.48 -18.25
N SER A 42 12.89 -6.86 -18.61
CA SER A 42 13.01 -5.39 -18.68
C SER A 42 12.74 -4.91 -20.12
N PRO A 43 11.84 -3.95 -20.36
CA PRO A 43 10.98 -3.29 -19.38
C PRO A 43 9.81 -4.18 -18.93
N TYR A 44 9.44 -4.07 -17.66
CA TYR A 44 8.22 -4.64 -17.09
C TYR A 44 7.17 -3.54 -16.98
N VAL A 45 5.99 -3.76 -17.54
CA VAL A 45 4.85 -2.83 -17.50
C VAL A 45 3.62 -3.57 -16.98
N TYR A 46 2.91 -2.96 -16.04
CA TYR A 46 1.65 -3.48 -15.50
C TYR A 46 0.57 -2.40 -15.54
N SER A 47 -0.51 -2.67 -16.26
CA SER A 47 -1.57 -1.71 -16.57
C SER A 47 -2.93 -2.02 -15.91
N PHE A 48 -2.95 -2.83 -14.84
CA PHE A 48 -4.16 -3.16 -14.07
C PHE A 48 -5.38 -3.55 -14.93
N ASN A 49 -5.14 -4.20 -16.07
CA ASN A 49 -6.13 -4.47 -17.11
C ASN A 49 -6.93 -5.77 -16.89
N SER A 50 -6.76 -6.40 -15.74
CA SER A 50 -7.52 -7.58 -15.32
C SER A 50 -8.45 -7.16 -14.21
N ASP A 51 -9.74 -7.06 -14.51
CA ASP A 51 -10.77 -6.72 -13.53
C ASP A 51 -10.77 -7.73 -12.37
N GLY A 52 -11.02 -7.23 -11.16
CA GLY A 52 -11.14 -8.05 -9.96
C GLY A 52 -10.52 -7.41 -8.72
N ALA A 53 -10.27 -8.23 -7.71
CA ALA A 53 -9.59 -7.82 -6.49
C ALA A 53 -8.42 -8.76 -6.19
N LEU A 54 -7.26 -8.18 -5.93
CA LEU A 54 -6.13 -8.89 -5.34
C LEU A 54 -6.19 -8.69 -3.83
N GLU A 55 -6.43 -9.78 -3.14
CA GLU A 55 -6.60 -9.82 -1.70
C GLU A 55 -5.25 -9.84 -0.96
N GLU A 56 -5.20 -9.23 0.23
CA GLU A 56 -4.05 -9.34 1.14
C GLU A 56 -3.82 -10.80 1.57
N SER A 57 -2.56 -11.18 1.67
CA SER A 57 -2.12 -12.49 2.15
C SER A 57 -0.97 -12.34 3.15
N ALA A 58 -0.87 -13.24 4.12
CA ALA A 58 0.14 -13.15 5.17
C ALA A 58 1.56 -13.29 4.59
N ARG A 59 1.72 -14.11 3.55
CA ARG A 59 2.99 -14.32 2.86
C ARG A 59 2.86 -14.06 1.37
N MET A 60 3.97 -13.67 0.74
CA MET A 60 4.03 -13.42 -0.69
C MET A 60 3.73 -14.68 -1.53
N ASN A 61 4.14 -15.86 -1.06
CA ASN A 61 3.90 -17.12 -1.75
C ASN A 61 2.44 -17.60 -1.67
N GLU A 62 1.62 -16.99 -0.82
CA GLU A 62 0.18 -17.24 -0.72
C GLU A 62 -0.64 -16.30 -1.61
N SER A 63 0.01 -15.35 -2.27
CA SER A 63 -0.68 -14.39 -3.12
C SER A 63 -1.30 -15.07 -4.34
N SER A 64 -2.53 -14.70 -4.65
CA SER A 64 -3.26 -15.17 -5.83
C SER A 64 -2.84 -14.49 -7.13
N SER A 65 -1.89 -13.55 -7.10
CA SER A 65 -1.34 -12.91 -8.30
C SER A 65 0.08 -13.36 -8.55
N SER A 66 0.40 -13.73 -9.79
CA SER A 66 1.78 -13.98 -10.22
C SER A 66 2.68 -12.72 -10.19
N TYR A 67 2.11 -11.53 -10.14
CA TYR A 67 2.85 -10.27 -10.32
C TYR A 67 2.96 -9.45 -9.04
N TRP A 68 1.95 -9.52 -8.20
CA TRP A 68 1.78 -8.63 -7.06
C TRP A 68 1.46 -9.39 -5.79
N TRP A 69 1.77 -8.78 -4.66
CA TRP A 69 1.33 -9.19 -3.33
C TRP A 69 0.85 -7.97 -2.57
N VAL A 70 -0.40 -8.00 -2.12
CA VAL A 70 -0.89 -7.01 -1.15
C VAL A 70 -0.40 -7.46 0.22
N ASN A 71 0.60 -6.74 0.73
CA ASN A 71 1.24 -7.02 2.01
C ASN A 71 0.43 -6.46 3.19
N SER A 72 -0.24 -5.32 2.99
CA SER A 72 -1.20 -4.75 3.92
C SER A 72 -2.16 -3.81 3.20
N GLY A 73 -3.30 -3.49 3.80
CA GLY A 73 -4.31 -2.61 3.22
C GLY A 73 -5.59 -3.30 2.77
N GLY A 74 -5.76 -4.59 3.09
CA GLY A 74 -6.95 -5.39 2.78
C GLY A 74 -6.95 -5.90 1.35
N ARG A 75 -7.07 -5.03 0.34
CA ARG A 75 -7.05 -5.47 -1.07
C ARG A 75 -6.68 -4.35 -2.03
N LEU A 76 -6.18 -4.74 -3.19
CA LEU A 76 -6.06 -3.93 -4.39
C LEU A 76 -7.28 -4.23 -5.27
N LEU A 77 -8.07 -3.21 -5.59
CA LEU A 77 -9.14 -3.28 -6.58
C LEU A 77 -8.56 -3.00 -7.96
N MET A 78 -8.99 -3.73 -8.98
CA MET A 78 -8.56 -3.55 -10.37
C MET A 78 -9.79 -3.52 -11.26
N GLY A 79 -9.85 -2.53 -12.15
CA GLY A 79 -10.99 -2.35 -13.04
C GLY A 79 -10.74 -1.27 -14.07
N GLY A 80 -11.08 -1.52 -15.34
CA GLY A 80 -11.00 -0.50 -16.39
C GLY A 80 -9.59 0.03 -16.63
N GLY A 81 -8.56 -0.80 -16.42
CA GLY A 81 -7.15 -0.42 -16.58
C GLY A 81 -6.54 0.34 -15.39
N LEU A 82 -7.28 0.50 -14.29
CA LEU A 82 -6.82 1.18 -13.09
C LEU A 82 -6.75 0.23 -11.91
N GLY A 83 -5.75 0.46 -11.05
CA GLY A 83 -5.71 -0.10 -9.71
C GLY A 83 -6.27 0.90 -8.70
N SER A 84 -6.77 0.45 -7.55
CA SER A 84 -7.02 1.34 -6.41
C SER A 84 -6.89 0.60 -5.09
N THR A 85 -6.68 1.37 -4.03
CA THR A 85 -6.96 0.87 -2.68
C THR A 85 -8.45 0.55 -2.52
N MET A 86 -8.84 0.01 -1.35
CA MET A 86 -10.23 0.12 -0.91
C MET A 86 -10.63 1.60 -0.89
N LEU A 87 -11.90 1.87 -1.24
CA LEU A 87 -12.44 3.23 -1.34
C LEU A 87 -13.53 3.43 -0.28
N GLY A 88 -13.42 4.53 0.46
CA GLY A 88 -14.30 4.86 1.57
C GLY A 88 -14.27 3.82 2.69
N ASN A 89 -15.36 3.77 3.44
CA ASN A 89 -15.48 2.88 4.59
C ASN A 89 -15.76 1.46 4.12
N ALA A 90 -14.98 0.51 4.62
CA ALA A 90 -15.24 -0.90 4.43
C ALA A 90 -16.63 -1.29 5.02
N PRO A 91 -17.45 -2.08 4.31
CA PRO A 91 -18.73 -2.56 4.83
C PRO A 91 -18.58 -3.30 6.17
N LEU A 92 -19.61 -3.29 7.01
CA LEU A 92 -19.57 -3.89 8.36
C LEU A 92 -19.16 -5.37 8.35
N LEU A 93 -19.63 -6.13 7.36
CA LEU A 93 -19.34 -7.56 7.20
C LEU A 93 -18.13 -7.82 6.29
N ASP A 94 -17.42 -6.77 5.88
CA ASP A 94 -16.20 -6.93 5.11
C ASP A 94 -15.14 -7.64 5.95
N ARG A 95 -14.57 -8.72 5.40
CA ARG A 95 -13.58 -9.54 6.12
C ARG A 95 -12.36 -8.73 6.57
N TRP A 96 -11.95 -7.71 5.80
CA TRP A 96 -10.81 -6.89 6.16
C TRP A 96 -11.16 -5.87 7.21
N ARG A 97 -12.40 -5.37 7.22
CA ARG A 97 -12.87 -4.56 8.35
C ARG A 97 -12.80 -5.36 9.64
N ILE A 98 -13.34 -6.57 9.64
CA ILE A 98 -13.31 -7.44 10.82
C ILE A 98 -11.85 -7.72 11.21
N ALA A 99 -11.01 -8.16 10.29
CA ALA A 99 -9.61 -8.47 10.56
C ALA A 99 -8.83 -7.27 11.15
N TYR A 100 -8.92 -6.09 10.52
CA TYR A 100 -8.19 -4.90 10.97
C TYR A 100 -8.79 -4.27 12.25
N SER A 101 -10.08 -4.45 12.50
CA SER A 101 -10.68 -4.08 13.79
C SER A 101 -10.08 -4.85 14.96
N LEU A 102 -9.58 -6.08 14.72
CA LEU A 102 -8.95 -6.93 15.73
C LEU A 102 -7.43 -6.74 15.80
N SER A 103 -6.75 -6.52 14.67
CA SER A 103 -5.28 -6.51 14.61
C SER A 103 -4.65 -5.11 14.67
N ASN A 104 -5.27 -4.10 14.06
CA ASN A 104 -4.81 -2.71 14.12
C ASN A 104 -5.99 -1.73 14.04
N PRO A 105 -6.85 -1.69 15.08
CA PRO A 105 -8.00 -0.80 15.09
C PRO A 105 -7.60 0.68 15.14
N LEU A 106 -6.44 1.01 15.71
CA LEU A 106 -6.00 2.40 15.87
C LEU A 106 -5.74 3.06 14.52
N ASP A 107 -4.96 2.41 13.66
CA ASP A 107 -4.58 3.01 12.37
C ASP A 107 -5.63 2.85 11.27
N THR A 108 -6.64 2.00 11.49
CA THR A 108 -7.66 1.67 10.50
C THR A 108 -9.07 2.11 10.90
N ASP A 109 -9.19 2.98 11.91
CA ASP A 109 -10.47 3.53 12.37
C ASP A 109 -11.47 2.43 12.78
N GLY A 110 -10.98 1.48 13.58
CA GLY A 110 -11.73 0.28 13.96
C GLY A 110 -11.96 -0.68 12.79
N GLY A 111 -11.02 -0.75 11.85
CA GLY A 111 -11.12 -1.54 10.62
C GLY A 111 -11.92 -0.89 9.50
N GLN A 112 -12.47 0.31 9.68
CA GLN A 112 -13.22 1.00 8.62
C GLN A 112 -12.36 1.36 7.41
N HIS A 113 -11.06 1.63 7.62
CA HIS A 113 -10.14 2.01 6.55
C HIS A 113 -8.86 1.14 6.57
N PRO A 114 -8.93 -0.15 6.20
CA PRO A 114 -7.74 -0.99 6.06
C PRO A 114 -6.67 -0.33 5.17
N GLN A 115 -7.10 0.37 4.11
CA GLN A 115 -6.26 1.08 3.17
C GLN A 115 -5.37 2.18 3.78
N ASN A 116 -5.61 2.59 5.03
CA ASN A 116 -4.72 3.54 5.71
C ASN A 116 -3.27 3.03 5.82
N LEU A 117 -3.05 1.72 5.70
CA LEU A 117 -1.74 1.05 5.77
C LEU A 117 -1.35 0.36 4.46
N PHE A 118 -1.84 0.80 3.31
CA PHE A 118 -1.73 0.06 2.06
C PHE A 118 -0.28 -0.14 1.59
N ARG A 119 0.10 -1.40 1.32
CA ARG A 119 1.38 -1.81 0.76
C ARG A 119 1.18 -2.86 -0.33
N LEU A 120 1.60 -2.51 -1.53
CA LEU A 120 1.62 -3.38 -2.71
C LEU A 120 3.08 -3.68 -3.09
N VAL A 121 3.44 -4.95 -3.18
CA VAL A 121 4.83 -5.39 -3.42
C VAL A 121 4.89 -6.24 -4.69
N SER A 122 5.83 -5.94 -5.59
CA SER A 122 6.06 -6.75 -6.78
C SER A 122 6.60 -8.12 -6.39
N ARG A 123 6.33 -9.15 -7.21
CA ARG A 123 6.90 -10.49 -7.02
C ARG A 123 8.20 -10.71 -7.81
N SER A 124 8.65 -9.68 -8.52
CA SER A 124 9.96 -9.63 -9.20
C SER A 124 10.96 -8.78 -8.41
N MET A 125 12.22 -9.20 -8.39
CA MET A 125 13.32 -8.52 -7.71
C MET A 125 14.22 -7.78 -8.70
N TRP A 126 14.67 -6.59 -8.28
CA TRP A 126 15.43 -5.67 -9.12
C TRP A 126 16.65 -5.12 -8.36
N GLN A 127 17.73 -4.85 -9.10
CA GLN A 127 18.95 -4.23 -8.56
C GLN A 127 19.05 -2.78 -9.05
N ASN A 128 19.82 -2.55 -10.11
CA ASN A 128 19.90 -1.27 -10.77
C ASN A 128 18.64 -1.12 -11.61
N VAL A 129 17.77 -0.21 -11.17
CA VAL A 129 16.41 -0.14 -11.69
C VAL A 129 15.87 1.27 -11.61
N ARG A 130 15.14 1.63 -12.65
CA ARG A 130 14.20 2.73 -12.65
C ARG A 130 12.79 2.17 -12.51
N VAL A 131 12.06 2.64 -11.52
CA VAL A 131 10.65 2.28 -11.27
C VAL A 131 9.79 3.53 -11.36
N SER A 132 8.61 3.44 -11.96
CA SER A 132 7.63 4.52 -11.98
C SER A 132 6.21 4.01 -11.75
N ALA A 133 5.40 4.83 -11.09
CA ALA A 133 3.97 4.60 -10.89
C ALA A 133 3.24 5.94 -10.88
N GLN A 134 1.97 5.92 -11.29
CA GLN A 134 1.08 7.06 -11.19
C GLN A 134 0.12 6.89 -10.02
N PHE A 135 -0.14 7.99 -9.34
CA PHE A 135 -0.98 8.04 -8.15
C PHE A 135 -2.03 9.12 -8.34
N LYS A 136 -3.26 8.88 -7.91
CA LYS A 136 -4.28 9.90 -7.78
C LYS A 136 -4.92 9.78 -6.41
N ILE A 137 -4.76 10.81 -5.58
CA ILE A 137 -5.41 10.88 -4.29
C ILE A 137 -6.88 11.19 -4.54
N LEU A 138 -7.75 10.24 -4.18
CA LEU A 138 -9.19 10.39 -4.33
C LEU A 138 -9.79 11.07 -3.10
N LYS A 139 -9.33 10.67 -1.92
CA LYS A 139 -9.85 11.14 -0.64
C LYS A 139 -8.84 10.91 0.47
N ASP A 140 -8.78 11.85 1.42
CA ASP A 140 -8.08 11.63 2.68
C ASP A 140 -8.95 10.89 3.70
N ASN A 141 -8.32 9.97 4.43
CA ASN A 141 -8.93 9.33 5.60
C ASN A 141 -8.45 10.08 6.85
N TRP A 142 -9.32 10.96 7.36
CA TRP A 142 -9.05 11.76 8.56
C TRP A 142 -9.21 10.92 9.83
N SER A 143 -8.22 10.05 10.07
CA SER A 143 -8.10 9.21 11.27
C SER A 143 -7.62 10.00 12.49
N GLU A 144 -8.05 9.58 13.68
CA GLU A 144 -7.51 10.06 14.96
C GLU A 144 -6.18 9.37 15.35
N SER A 145 -5.70 8.41 14.54
CA SER A 145 -4.43 7.73 14.80
C SER A 145 -3.29 8.74 14.93
N PRO A 146 -2.42 8.61 15.96
CA PRO A 146 -1.18 9.40 16.05
C PRO A 146 -0.20 9.11 14.91
N ASN A 147 -0.36 7.97 14.22
CA ASN A 147 0.43 7.62 13.04
C ASN A 147 -0.05 8.35 11.77
N ARG A 148 -1.19 9.05 11.85
CA ARG A 148 -1.62 10.02 10.86
C ARG A 148 -0.88 11.36 11.07
N ASN A 149 0.30 11.50 10.47
CA ASN A 149 1.19 12.64 10.65
C ASN A 149 1.84 13.09 9.34
N ALA A 150 2.67 14.14 9.44
CA ALA A 150 3.34 14.79 8.31
C ALA A 150 4.21 13.85 7.46
N SER A 151 4.59 12.67 7.97
CA SER A 151 5.41 11.69 7.24
C SER A 151 4.63 10.71 6.36
N ASN A 152 3.30 10.70 6.44
CA ASN A 152 2.45 9.91 5.55
C ASN A 152 2.54 10.43 4.11
N GLY A 153 2.22 9.60 3.12
CA GLY A 153 2.15 10.06 1.75
C GLY A 153 2.06 8.96 0.70
N LEU A 154 2.65 9.24 -0.46
CA LEU A 154 2.73 8.38 -1.64
C LEU A 154 4.19 7.99 -1.84
N LEU A 155 4.52 6.71 -1.68
CA LEU A 155 5.90 6.25 -1.62
C LEU A 155 6.14 5.07 -2.55
N LEU A 156 7.21 5.14 -3.34
CA LEU A 156 7.80 4.00 -4.02
C LEU A 156 8.71 3.25 -3.03
N MET A 157 8.53 1.94 -2.96
CA MET A 157 9.41 1.02 -2.23
C MET A 157 10.44 0.45 -3.20
N MET A 158 11.72 0.53 -2.85
CA MET A 158 12.83 0.03 -3.66
C MET A 158 13.76 -0.79 -2.79
N ARG A 159 14.36 -1.84 -3.36
CA ARG A 159 15.17 -2.82 -2.60
C ARG A 159 14.42 -3.35 -1.38
N TYR A 160 13.12 -3.62 -1.53
CA TYR A 160 12.31 -4.24 -0.49
C TYR A 160 12.83 -5.66 -0.27
N LEU A 161 13.58 -5.88 0.81
CA LEU A 161 13.98 -7.22 1.23
C LEU A 161 12.90 -7.81 2.13
N ASP A 162 12.39 -6.97 3.03
CA ASP A 162 11.31 -7.25 3.95
C ASP A 162 10.67 -5.92 4.41
N GLY A 163 9.71 -6.00 5.34
CA GLY A 163 9.04 -4.83 5.89
C GLY A 163 9.95 -3.90 6.70
N ASP A 164 11.16 -4.32 7.04
CA ASP A 164 12.11 -3.66 7.94
C ASP A 164 13.39 -3.17 7.26
N THR A 165 13.67 -3.61 6.04
CA THR A 165 14.89 -3.30 5.30
C THR A 165 14.58 -2.97 3.84
N LEU A 166 14.59 -1.68 3.50
CA LEU A 166 14.25 -1.13 2.20
C LEU A 166 14.58 0.36 2.06
N TYR A 167 14.47 0.89 0.85
CA TYR A 167 14.40 2.33 0.60
C TYR A 167 12.98 2.78 0.25
N TYR A 168 12.64 4.00 0.65
CA TYR A 168 11.43 4.71 0.24
C TYR A 168 11.82 5.98 -0.52
N ALA A 169 11.09 6.30 -1.58
CA ALA A 169 11.17 7.61 -2.22
C ALA A 169 9.77 8.07 -2.65
N GLY A 170 9.43 9.32 -2.38
CA GLY A 170 8.14 9.86 -2.81
C GLY A 170 7.78 11.19 -2.17
N LEU A 171 6.47 11.44 -2.07
CA LEU A 171 5.89 12.68 -1.59
C LEU A 171 5.15 12.46 -0.29
N ARG A 172 5.30 13.40 0.64
CA ARG A 172 4.61 13.42 1.94
C ARG A 172 3.42 14.37 1.92
N VAL A 173 2.43 14.11 2.77
CA VAL A 173 1.22 14.96 2.94
C VAL A 173 1.52 16.38 3.44
N ASP A 174 2.72 16.61 3.95
CA ASP A 174 3.23 17.95 4.29
C ASP A 174 3.92 18.67 3.13
N GLY A 175 3.90 18.09 1.93
CA GLY A 175 4.45 18.67 0.71
C GLY A 175 5.95 18.47 0.54
N MET A 176 6.59 17.69 1.40
CA MET A 176 7.99 17.31 1.23
C MET A 176 8.13 16.18 0.22
N ALA A 177 9.03 16.34 -0.75
CA ALA A 177 9.68 15.20 -1.39
C ALA A 177 10.70 14.60 -0.41
N VAL A 178 10.82 13.26 -0.38
CA VAL A 178 11.73 12.58 0.55
C VAL A 178 12.33 11.31 -0.05
N ILE A 179 13.58 11.03 0.31
CA ILE A 179 14.20 9.69 0.20
C ILE A 179 14.54 9.23 1.63
N LYS A 180 14.09 8.04 2.00
CA LYS A 180 14.36 7.41 3.30
C LYS A 180 14.99 6.03 3.12
N LYS A 181 15.80 5.64 4.09
CA LYS A 181 16.22 4.25 4.33
C LYS A 181 15.45 3.73 5.53
N LYS A 182 14.96 2.50 5.45
CA LYS A 182 14.61 1.72 6.63
C LYS A 182 15.55 0.52 6.69
N TYR A 183 16.18 0.30 7.83
CA TYR A 183 17.12 -0.79 8.02
C TYR A 183 16.89 -1.44 9.37
N ARG A 184 16.52 -2.73 9.37
CA ARG A 184 16.18 -3.50 10.57
C ARG A 184 15.21 -2.76 11.51
N GLY A 185 14.16 -2.17 10.94
CA GLY A 185 13.10 -1.50 11.70
C GLY A 185 13.30 0.01 11.85
N SER A 186 14.54 0.49 11.81
CA SER A 186 14.88 1.90 12.04
C SER A 186 14.82 2.74 10.76
N TYR A 187 14.23 3.93 10.84
CA TYR A 187 14.11 4.86 9.72
C TYR A 187 15.20 5.94 9.75
N TYR A 188 15.72 6.27 8.57
CA TYR A 188 16.68 7.34 8.34
C TYR A 188 16.22 8.19 7.16
N THR A 189 15.97 9.48 7.37
CA THR A 189 15.76 10.42 6.27
C THR A 189 17.12 10.70 5.61
N MET A 190 17.24 10.37 4.33
CA MET A 190 18.50 10.52 3.60
C MET A 190 18.64 11.92 2.99
N VAL A 191 17.55 12.42 2.42
CA VAL A 191 17.41 13.77 1.89
C VAL A 191 15.92 14.10 1.78
N GLN A 192 15.56 15.37 1.94
CA GLN A 192 14.20 15.87 1.73
C GLN A 192 14.23 17.33 1.26
N LYS A 193 13.18 17.75 0.56
CA LYS A 193 12.99 19.13 0.10
C LYS A 193 11.50 19.43 -0.02
N LYS A 194 11.10 20.67 0.29
CA LYS A 194 9.73 21.16 0.07
C LYS A 194 9.46 21.24 -1.44
N GLU A 195 8.46 20.50 -1.91
CA GLU A 195 8.00 20.52 -3.32
C GLU A 195 6.68 21.27 -3.45
N TYR A 196 5.74 21.03 -2.54
CA TYR A 196 4.45 21.73 -2.51
C TYR A 196 4.42 22.76 -1.39
N ALA A 197 3.93 23.97 -1.72
CA ALA A 197 3.71 25.05 -0.75
C ALA A 197 2.62 24.67 0.27
N GLY A 198 2.52 25.46 1.34
CA GLY A 198 1.54 25.24 2.42
C GLY A 198 2.14 24.66 3.69
N THR A 199 1.36 24.69 4.77
CA THR A 199 1.80 24.27 6.11
C THR A 199 0.96 23.10 6.58
N TYR A 200 1.61 21.99 6.89
CA TYR A 200 0.95 20.88 7.56
C TYR A 200 0.70 21.22 9.03
N ALA A 201 -0.54 21.10 9.47
CA ALA A 201 -0.90 21.22 10.88
C ALA A 201 -1.34 19.84 11.40
N GLN A 202 -0.62 19.31 12.39
CA GLN A 202 -1.00 18.06 13.05
C GLN A 202 -2.38 18.22 13.72
N GLY A 203 -3.29 17.26 13.52
CA GLY A 203 -4.69 17.37 13.94
C GLY A 203 -5.57 18.26 13.04
N GLY A 204 -4.96 19.09 12.19
CA GLY A 204 -5.65 19.77 11.11
C GLY A 204 -6.02 18.78 10.01
N LYS A 205 -7.16 19.01 9.35
CA LYS A 205 -7.53 18.28 8.13
C LYS A 205 -6.73 18.79 6.93
N VAL A 206 -5.40 18.62 6.99
CA VAL A 206 -4.46 19.12 5.97
C VAL A 206 -3.71 17.96 5.31
N ASN A 207 -3.77 17.95 3.98
CA ASN A 207 -2.88 17.25 3.07
C ASN A 207 -2.61 18.24 1.93
N VAL A 208 -1.36 18.63 1.72
CA VAL A 208 -1.00 19.66 0.73
C VAL A 208 -0.66 19.09 -0.64
N LEU A 209 -0.77 17.76 -0.81
CA LEU A 209 -0.61 17.12 -2.11
C LEU A 209 -1.86 17.36 -2.97
N PRO A 210 -1.73 17.45 -4.31
CA PRO A 210 -2.87 17.55 -5.20
C PRO A 210 -3.82 16.35 -5.11
N HIS A 211 -5.12 16.62 -5.09
CA HIS A 211 -6.19 15.61 -5.16
C HIS A 211 -6.83 15.61 -6.54
N GLN A 212 -7.41 14.47 -6.92
CA GLN A 212 -8.10 14.27 -8.22
C GLN A 212 -7.21 14.44 -9.47
N GLU A 213 -5.93 14.68 -9.28
CA GLU A 213 -4.91 14.83 -10.32
C GLU A 213 -3.96 13.64 -10.31
N TRP A 214 -3.45 13.27 -11.49
CA TRP A 214 -2.43 12.23 -11.61
C TRP A 214 -1.05 12.77 -11.28
N LEU A 215 -0.40 12.15 -10.30
CA LEU A 215 0.97 12.40 -9.90
C LEU A 215 1.84 11.21 -10.33
N SER A 216 2.73 11.43 -11.30
CA SER A 216 3.67 10.40 -11.75
C SER A 216 4.99 10.52 -11.00
N LEU A 217 5.35 9.49 -10.24
CA LEU A 217 6.63 9.41 -9.55
C LEU A 217 7.54 8.38 -10.21
N ARG A 218 8.84 8.66 -10.17
CA ARG A 218 9.88 7.74 -10.63
C ARG A 218 11.01 7.69 -9.62
N GLY A 219 11.35 6.48 -9.18
CA GLY A 219 12.51 6.17 -8.36
C GLY A 219 13.61 5.51 -9.19
N GLU A 220 14.86 5.76 -8.83
CA GLU A 220 16.00 5.00 -9.35
C GLU A 220 16.86 4.50 -8.20
N THR A 221 17.38 3.28 -8.31
CA THR A 221 18.48 2.80 -7.46
C THR A 221 19.62 2.29 -8.34
N MET A 222 20.86 2.62 -8.01
CA MET A 222 22.05 2.24 -8.76
C MET A 222 23.19 1.88 -7.80
N ASN A 223 23.73 0.68 -7.88
CA ASN A 223 24.95 0.31 -7.18
C ASN A 223 26.16 0.97 -7.87
N SER A 224 27.11 1.46 -7.07
CA SER A 224 28.41 1.96 -7.51
C SER A 224 29.50 0.93 -7.25
N ALA A 225 30.64 1.03 -7.97
CA ALA A 225 31.77 0.12 -7.84
C ALA A 225 32.41 0.13 -6.43
N ASP A 226 32.25 1.24 -5.69
CA ASP A 226 32.73 1.40 -4.31
C ASP A 226 31.78 0.82 -3.24
N GLY A 227 30.72 0.12 -3.65
CA GLY A 227 29.73 -0.47 -2.75
C GLY A 227 28.65 0.49 -2.26
N SER A 228 28.69 1.77 -2.66
CA SER A 228 27.60 2.71 -2.37
C SER A 228 26.38 2.50 -3.29
N VAL A 229 25.22 3.01 -2.86
CA VAL A 229 23.99 2.98 -3.65
C VAL A 229 23.49 4.41 -3.85
N THR A 230 23.31 4.82 -5.11
CA THR A 230 22.68 6.10 -5.43
C THR A 230 21.17 5.91 -5.61
N LEU A 231 20.39 6.79 -4.97
CA LEU A 231 18.94 6.86 -5.10
C LEU A 231 18.54 8.20 -5.67
N ARG A 232 17.57 8.18 -6.58
CA ARG A 232 16.99 9.40 -7.16
C ARG A 232 15.47 9.33 -7.16
N LEU A 233 14.86 10.49 -6.98
CA LEU A 233 13.41 10.67 -7.09
C LEU A 233 13.14 11.73 -8.16
N PHE A 234 12.20 11.43 -9.05
CA PHE A 234 11.71 12.32 -10.09
C PHE A 234 10.19 12.39 -10.05
N MET A 235 9.66 13.50 -10.56
CA MET A 235 8.23 13.69 -10.78
C MET A 235 8.01 14.19 -12.20
N GLN A 236 7.01 13.64 -12.86
CA GLN A 236 6.65 14.10 -14.20
C GLN A 236 6.01 15.50 -14.12
N GLN A 237 6.39 16.37 -15.05
CA GLN A 237 5.79 17.69 -15.21
C GLN A 237 4.60 17.61 -16.18
N ALA A 238 3.80 18.67 -16.26
CA ALA A 238 2.62 18.73 -17.12
C ALA A 238 2.94 18.54 -18.61
N ASP A 239 4.16 18.90 -19.04
CA ASP A 239 4.66 18.69 -20.41
C ASP A 239 5.14 17.26 -20.69
N GLY A 240 5.02 16.35 -19.71
CA GLY A 240 5.45 14.96 -19.80
C GLY A 240 6.93 14.73 -19.47
N SER A 241 7.73 15.78 -19.27
CA SER A 241 9.15 15.68 -18.92
C SER A 241 9.34 15.24 -17.46
N TRP A 242 10.51 14.65 -17.15
CA TRP A 242 10.83 14.19 -15.79
C TRP A 242 11.77 15.17 -15.09
N LYS A 243 11.29 15.79 -14.00
CA LYS A 243 12.10 16.67 -13.15
C LYS A 243 12.70 15.86 -12.00
N LYS A 244 14.02 15.90 -11.84
CA LYS A 244 14.68 15.34 -10.65
C LYS A 244 14.33 16.19 -9.42
N LEU A 245 13.71 15.58 -8.44
CA LEU A 245 13.38 16.23 -7.16
C LEU A 245 14.53 16.10 -6.17
N LEU A 246 15.07 14.88 -6.03
CA LEU A 246 16.06 14.53 -5.01
C LEU A 246 17.08 13.52 -5.54
N GLU A 247 18.25 13.54 -4.91
CA GLU A 247 19.31 12.54 -5.07
C GLU A 247 19.99 12.32 -3.72
N ALA A 248 20.26 11.06 -3.38
CA ALA A 248 21.03 10.68 -2.20
C ALA A 248 21.97 9.53 -2.55
N ARG A 249 23.11 9.46 -1.85
CA ARG A 249 24.06 8.35 -1.95
C ARG A 249 24.16 7.68 -0.59
N ASP A 250 23.87 6.39 -0.50
CA ASP A 250 24.12 5.58 0.69
C ASP A 250 25.51 4.94 0.58
N SER A 251 26.45 5.40 1.39
CA SER A 251 27.78 4.83 1.55
C SER A 251 28.00 4.30 2.97
N GLY A 252 26.93 4.06 3.73
CA GLY A 252 26.99 3.59 5.11
C GLY A 252 26.81 4.68 6.18
N GLN A 253 26.68 5.95 5.78
CA GLN A 253 26.65 7.08 6.71
C GLN A 253 25.33 7.22 7.47
N TYR A 254 24.24 6.62 6.98
CA TYR A 254 22.92 6.74 7.60
C TYR A 254 22.81 5.77 8.79
N GLY A 255 23.09 6.30 9.99
CA GLY A 255 23.08 5.54 11.23
C GLY A 255 24.20 4.49 11.34
N GLY A 256 25.27 4.62 10.55
CA GLY A 256 26.34 3.62 10.47
C GLY A 256 25.89 2.28 9.86
N THR A 257 24.76 2.26 9.15
CA THR A 257 24.17 1.03 8.59
C THR A 257 24.63 0.80 7.14
N PRO A 258 24.94 -0.43 6.70
CA PRO A 258 25.47 -0.68 5.36
C PRO A 258 24.45 -0.34 4.25
N PRO A 259 24.88 0.07 3.05
CA PRO A 259 23.99 0.25 1.90
C PRO A 259 23.25 -1.04 1.53
N ILE A 260 22.01 -0.93 1.04
CA ILE A 260 21.21 -2.09 0.60
C ILE A 260 21.54 -2.40 -0.86
N THR A 261 22.62 -3.16 -1.09
CA THR A 261 23.17 -3.45 -2.43
C THR A 261 22.53 -4.66 -3.11
N ALA A 262 21.89 -5.55 -2.36
CA ALA A 262 21.23 -6.76 -2.86
C ALA A 262 20.00 -6.44 -3.72
N LYS A 263 19.64 -7.33 -4.66
CA LYS A 263 18.36 -7.23 -5.35
C LYS A 263 17.23 -7.30 -4.32
N GLY A 264 16.16 -6.55 -4.55
CA GLY A 264 14.96 -6.61 -3.72
C GLY A 264 13.72 -6.33 -4.54
N TYR A 265 12.56 -6.55 -3.94
CA TYR A 265 11.29 -6.24 -4.58
C TYR A 265 11.09 -4.73 -4.73
N LEU A 266 10.17 -4.36 -5.60
CA LEU A 266 9.65 -3.01 -5.74
C LEU A 266 8.28 -2.93 -5.09
N GLY A 267 7.75 -1.73 -4.91
CA GLY A 267 6.37 -1.61 -4.47
C GLY A 267 5.89 -0.19 -4.32
N ILE A 268 4.66 -0.11 -3.83
CA ILE A 268 3.93 1.11 -3.56
C ILE A 268 3.45 1.07 -2.11
N ARG A 269 3.61 2.18 -1.40
CA ARG A 269 3.00 2.42 -0.11
C ARG A 269 2.20 3.72 -0.17
N THR A 270 0.99 3.68 0.38
CA THR A 270 0.16 4.86 0.60
C THR A 270 -0.35 4.85 2.04
N ASP A 271 -0.44 6.02 2.65
CA ASP A 271 -0.81 6.14 4.06
C ASP A 271 -2.05 7.03 4.24
N PHE A 272 -3.07 6.57 4.97
CA PHE A 272 -4.27 7.32 5.35
C PHE A 272 -5.04 8.00 4.20
N MET A 273 -5.12 7.35 3.04
CA MET A 273 -5.77 7.89 1.84
C MET A 273 -6.42 6.78 1.02
N ASP A 274 -7.45 7.15 0.26
CA ASP A 274 -7.97 6.39 -0.86
C ASP A 274 -7.21 6.83 -2.13
N VAL A 275 -6.56 5.88 -2.80
CA VAL A 275 -5.65 6.19 -3.91
C VAL A 275 -5.95 5.30 -5.11
N ALA A 276 -6.03 5.92 -6.29
CA ALA A 276 -6.00 5.20 -7.57
C ALA A 276 -4.57 5.14 -8.11
N PHE A 277 -4.28 4.07 -8.83
CA PHE A 277 -3.01 3.78 -9.46
C PHE A 277 -3.22 3.59 -10.96
N ASP A 278 -2.27 4.07 -11.73
CA ASP A 278 -2.16 3.77 -13.15
C ASP A 278 -0.71 3.41 -13.49
N SER A 279 -0.56 2.52 -14.48
CA SER A 279 0.68 2.09 -15.12
C SER A 279 1.90 2.02 -14.19
N PHE A 280 2.19 0.82 -13.68
CA PHE A 280 3.47 0.55 -13.02
C PHE A 280 4.50 0.12 -14.06
N ARG A 281 5.71 0.71 -14.03
CA ARG A 281 6.81 0.33 -14.93
C ARG A 281 8.10 0.14 -14.15
N ALA A 282 8.86 -0.89 -14.48
CA ALA A 282 10.22 -1.11 -14.01
C ALA A 282 11.16 -1.43 -15.17
N GLU A 283 12.34 -0.84 -15.19
CA GLU A 283 13.38 -1.11 -16.20
C GLU A 283 14.77 -1.12 -15.57
N THR A 284 15.61 -2.06 -16.00
CA THR A 284 17.02 -2.08 -15.62
C THR A 284 17.73 -0.86 -16.20
N ILE A 285 18.64 -0.28 -15.42
CA ILE A 285 19.48 0.86 -15.79
C ILE A 285 20.95 0.58 -15.49
#